data_AF-A0A831PQX4-F1
#
_entry.id   AF-A0A831PQX4-F1
#
_cell.length_a   1.000
_cell.length_b   1.000
_cell.length_c   1.000
_cell.angle_alpha   90.00
_cell.angle_beta   90.00
_cell.angle_gamma   90.00
#
_symmetry.space_group_name_H-M   'P 1'
#
loop_
_entity.id
_entity.type
_entity.pdbx_description
1 polymer ?
#
loop_
_entity_poly.entity_id
_entity_poly.type
_entity_poly.pdbx_seq_one_letter_code
_entity_poly.pdbx_strand_id
1 'polypeptide(L)'
;MSRNLALILGLALTPLLAQEAAKPAAEPPPGPDAKPTYVNSETCQACHEDIFKAFAKNPHYRLETDKKRKWEQKACESCHGPGSKHSESMAATDIIQPTKLAPSQADKTCLSCHRNQRTHAGRIDSGHARSAIACTSCHSVHKPKELARNGRNAAINEQCTSCHVNTLASFQKPHAHPLSTMPSAGNNAMSCLDCHNPHGSAPKANLKFASANEPGCL
;
A
#
# COMPACT_ATOMS: atom_id res chain seq x y z
N MET A 1 89.63 34.98 23.32
CA MET A 1 88.43 35.74 22.90
C MET A 1 87.32 34.72 22.68
N SER A 2 86.54 34.43 23.71
CA SER A 2 85.50 33.39 23.67
C SER A 2 84.23 33.98 24.26
N ARG A 3 83.24 34.24 23.40
CA ARG A 3 81.92 34.79 23.72
C ARG A 3 80.96 33.62 23.84
N ASN A 4 80.41 33.35 25.04
CA ASN A 4 79.26 32.48 25.21
C ASN A 4 78.03 33.34 25.53
N LEU A 5 77.14 33.44 24.55
CA LEU A 5 75.87 34.17 24.63
C LEU A 5 74.75 33.17 24.98
N ALA A 6 73.92 33.55 25.95
CA ALA A 6 72.85 32.74 26.51
C ALA A 6 71.76 32.39 25.47
N LEU A 7 71.32 31.13 25.48
CA LEU A 7 70.15 30.64 24.75
C LEU A 7 68.88 31.02 25.55
N ILE A 8 68.01 31.86 24.98
CA ILE A 8 66.64 32.08 25.48
C ILE A 8 65.70 31.20 24.65
N LEU A 9 65.04 30.26 25.32
CA LEU A 9 64.06 29.33 24.76
C LEU A 9 62.70 30.04 24.66
N GLY A 10 62.32 30.47 23.46
CA GLY A 10 61.01 31.06 23.17
C GLY A 10 60.03 29.98 22.68
N LEU A 11 59.05 29.62 23.53
CA LEU A 11 57.95 28.72 23.21
C LEU A 11 56.85 29.51 22.46
N ALA A 12 56.72 29.32 21.15
CA ALA A 12 55.64 29.91 20.35
C ALA A 12 54.48 28.91 20.21
N LEU A 13 53.40 29.13 20.96
CA LEU A 13 52.10 28.50 20.76
C LEU A 13 51.46 29.05 19.48
N THR A 14 51.22 28.19 18.49
CA THR A 14 50.36 28.50 17.34
C THR A 14 48.95 27.97 17.60
N PRO A 15 47.88 28.76 17.45
CA PRO A 15 46.52 28.27 17.59
C PRO A 15 46.11 27.53 16.31
N LEU A 16 45.60 26.31 16.49
CA LEU A 16 45.01 25.49 15.46
C LEU A 16 43.62 26.06 15.11
N LEU A 17 43.49 26.75 13.97
CA LEU A 17 42.17 27.07 13.41
C LEU A 17 41.57 25.78 12.84
N ALA A 18 40.47 25.33 13.44
CA ALA A 18 39.61 24.31 12.84
C ALA A 18 38.93 24.87 11.59
N GLN A 19 39.17 24.27 10.43
CA GLN A 19 38.37 24.49 9.22
C GLN A 19 37.08 23.67 9.33
N GLU A 20 35.95 24.36 9.46
CA GLU A 20 34.62 23.77 9.31
C GLU A 20 34.49 23.23 7.88
N ALA A 21 34.32 21.91 7.74
CA ALA A 21 34.07 21.30 6.45
C ALA A 21 32.72 21.78 5.89
N ALA A 22 32.75 22.47 4.75
CA ALA A 22 31.54 22.89 4.05
C ALA A 22 30.69 21.67 3.69
N LYS A 23 29.41 21.68 4.10
CA LYS A 23 28.41 20.71 3.65
C LYS A 23 28.32 20.72 2.12
N PRO A 24 28.20 19.57 1.45
CA PRO A 24 27.94 19.54 0.01
C PRO A 24 26.64 20.29 -0.29
N ALA A 25 26.70 21.23 -1.23
CA ALA A 25 25.52 21.89 -1.75
C ALA A 25 24.62 20.85 -2.42
N ALA A 26 23.31 20.92 -2.13
CA ALA A 26 22.32 20.14 -2.84
C ALA A 26 22.39 20.46 -4.34
N GLU A 27 22.30 19.42 -5.19
CA GLU A 27 22.23 19.61 -6.64
C GLU A 27 21.04 20.51 -7.02
N PRO A 28 21.18 21.34 -8.07
CA PRO A 28 20.08 22.18 -8.53
C PRO A 28 18.89 21.32 -8.98
N PRO A 29 17.64 21.78 -8.78
CA PRO A 29 16.47 21.02 -9.22
C PRO A 29 16.48 20.84 -10.74
N PRO A 30 15.97 19.71 -11.25
CA PRO A 30 15.91 19.46 -12.69
C PRO A 30 15.07 20.53 -13.41
N GLY A 31 15.44 20.86 -14.64
CA GLY A 31 14.67 21.77 -15.49
C GLY A 31 13.27 21.23 -15.84
N PRO A 32 12.37 22.10 -16.35
CA PRO A 32 10.94 21.84 -16.51
C PRO A 32 10.56 20.69 -17.47
N ASP A 33 11.52 20.15 -18.24
CA ASP A 33 11.31 19.05 -19.20
C ASP A 33 11.95 17.72 -18.76
N ALA A 34 12.44 17.62 -17.53
CA ALA A 34 13.02 16.39 -17.01
C ALA A 34 11.95 15.29 -16.83
N LYS A 35 12.27 14.05 -17.21
CA LYS A 35 11.40 12.89 -16.96
C LYS A 35 11.13 12.77 -15.46
N PRO A 36 9.90 12.46 -15.03
CA PRO A 36 9.60 12.29 -13.60
C PRO A 36 10.52 11.27 -12.94
N THR A 37 11.13 11.66 -11.83
CA THR A 37 12.10 10.85 -11.07
C THR A 37 11.50 10.43 -9.72
N TYR A 38 12.15 9.43 -9.11
CA TYR A 38 11.78 8.97 -7.78
C TYR A 38 12.34 9.92 -6.73
N VAL A 39 11.51 10.35 -5.77
CA VAL A 39 11.87 11.37 -4.76
C VAL A 39 11.97 10.84 -3.33
N ASN A 40 11.80 9.54 -3.14
CA ASN A 40 11.80 8.87 -1.84
C ASN A 40 10.52 9.10 -1.02
N SER A 41 10.08 8.06 -0.30
CA SER A 41 8.97 8.06 0.65
C SER A 41 9.10 9.09 1.79
N GLU A 42 10.30 9.45 2.26
CA GLU A 42 10.44 10.53 3.26
C GLU A 42 10.00 11.89 2.72
N THR A 43 10.20 12.15 1.42
CA THR A 43 9.69 13.37 0.77
C THR A 43 8.16 13.40 0.80
N CYS A 44 7.52 12.25 0.60
CA CYS A 44 6.07 12.14 0.74
C CYS A 44 5.62 12.36 2.19
N GLN A 45 6.35 11.82 3.18
CA GLN A 45 6.04 11.97 4.60
C GLN A 45 6.02 13.43 5.05
N ALA A 46 6.91 14.27 4.51
CA ALA A 46 6.99 15.69 4.87
C ALA A 46 5.68 16.45 4.66
N CYS A 47 4.84 16.04 3.69
CA CYS A 47 3.52 16.63 3.44
C CYS A 47 2.34 15.69 3.80
N HIS A 48 2.57 14.38 3.86
CA HIS A 48 1.54 13.36 4.07
C HIS A 48 1.82 12.48 5.31
N GLU A 49 2.08 13.12 6.45
CA GLU A 49 2.47 12.45 7.68
C GLU A 49 1.44 11.40 8.15
N ASP A 50 0.15 11.73 8.14
CA ASP A 50 -0.91 10.80 8.57
C ASP A 50 -1.04 9.58 7.67
N ILE A 51 -0.90 9.78 6.36
CA ILE A 51 -0.92 8.69 5.38
C ILE A 51 0.30 7.80 5.60
N PHE A 52 1.47 8.39 5.82
CA PHE A 52 2.70 7.65 6.10
C PHE A 52 2.57 6.80 7.37
N LYS A 53 2.07 7.39 8.47
CA LYS A 53 1.82 6.69 9.74
C LYS A 53 0.82 5.56 9.60
N ALA A 54 -0.24 5.75 8.80
CA ALA A 54 -1.22 4.70 8.54
C ALA A 54 -0.65 3.59 7.65
N PHE A 55 0.10 3.95 6.62
CA PHE A 55 0.77 3.01 5.72
C PHE A 55 1.81 2.17 6.45
N ALA A 56 2.53 2.73 7.42
CA ALA A 56 3.51 2.00 8.25
C ALA A 56 2.92 0.78 8.99
N LYS A 57 1.59 0.77 9.23
CA LYS A 57 0.87 -0.34 9.86
C LYS A 57 0.30 -1.35 8.85
N ASN A 58 0.39 -1.04 7.56
CA ASN A 58 -0.18 -1.85 6.49
C ASN A 58 0.76 -3.01 6.12
N PRO A 59 0.25 -4.19 5.70
CA PRO A 59 1.06 -5.26 5.13
C PRO A 59 1.95 -4.82 3.95
N HIS A 60 1.56 -3.79 3.21
CA HIS A 60 2.34 -3.19 2.12
C HIS A 60 3.54 -2.36 2.61
N TYR A 61 3.65 -2.02 3.89
CA TYR A 61 4.88 -1.42 4.46
C TYR A 61 6.10 -2.35 4.36
N ARG A 62 5.88 -3.64 4.05
CA ARG A 62 6.96 -4.54 3.64
C ARG A 62 7.72 -4.05 2.41
N LEU A 63 7.14 -3.17 1.59
CA LEU A 63 7.85 -2.55 0.47
C LEU A 63 8.96 -1.60 0.95
N GLU A 64 8.80 -0.97 2.11
CA GLU A 64 9.86 -0.15 2.72
C GLU A 64 10.92 -0.98 3.44
N THR A 65 10.52 -2.10 4.05
CA THR A 65 11.35 -2.81 5.03
C THR A 65 11.99 -4.10 4.49
N ASP A 66 11.41 -4.74 3.49
CA ASP A 66 11.89 -6.02 2.94
C ASP A 66 12.75 -5.78 1.69
N LYS A 67 14.07 -5.82 1.87
CA LYS A 67 15.10 -5.61 0.82
C LYS A 67 14.92 -6.46 -0.43
N LYS A 68 14.18 -7.57 -0.34
CA LYS A 68 13.91 -8.46 -1.48
C LYS A 68 12.90 -7.87 -2.45
N ARG A 69 12.14 -6.85 -2.01
CA ARG A 69 11.09 -6.20 -2.82
C ARG A 69 11.65 -5.09 -3.71
N LYS A 70 12.85 -4.57 -3.41
CA LYS A 70 13.54 -3.56 -4.21
C LYS A 70 12.77 -2.24 -4.32
N TRP A 71 12.04 -1.90 -3.26
CA TRP A 71 11.24 -0.67 -3.13
C TRP A 71 11.63 0.13 -1.89
N GLU A 72 12.79 -0.19 -1.31
CA GLU A 72 13.27 0.46 -0.11
C GLU A 72 13.38 1.97 -0.40
N GLN A 73 12.83 2.78 0.51
CA GLN A 73 12.77 4.23 0.39
C GLN A 73 11.87 4.72 -0.76
N LYS A 74 11.16 3.85 -1.48
CA LYS A 74 10.35 4.21 -2.66
C LYS A 74 8.98 3.52 -2.65
N ALA A 75 8.50 3.05 -1.51
CA ALA A 75 7.26 2.27 -1.47
C ALA A 75 6.04 3.06 -1.91
N CYS A 76 5.95 4.36 -1.61
CA CYS A 76 4.84 5.20 -2.08
C CYS A 76 4.77 5.17 -3.61
N GLU A 77 5.93 5.31 -4.24
CA GLU A 77 6.10 5.42 -5.69
C GLU A 77 5.91 4.06 -6.40
N SER A 78 5.87 2.94 -5.67
CA SER A 78 5.52 1.62 -6.22
C SER A 78 4.09 1.54 -6.75
N CYS A 79 3.18 2.34 -6.16
CA CYS A 79 1.78 2.42 -6.57
C CYS A 79 1.46 3.76 -7.24
N HIS A 80 2.12 4.83 -6.80
CA HIS A 80 1.85 6.19 -7.23
C HIS A 80 2.71 6.65 -8.42
N GLY A 81 3.72 5.86 -8.82
CA GLY A 81 4.69 6.25 -9.84
C GLY A 81 5.70 7.28 -9.31
N PRO A 82 6.62 7.76 -10.17
CA PRO A 82 7.63 8.75 -9.79
C PRO A 82 6.99 10.07 -9.34
N GLY A 83 7.35 10.53 -8.15
CA GLY A 83 6.68 11.64 -7.46
C GLY A 83 7.27 13.03 -7.72
N SER A 84 8.37 13.16 -8.47
CA SER A 84 9.10 14.45 -8.58
C SER A 84 8.22 15.61 -9.05
N LYS A 85 7.42 15.39 -10.09
CA LYS A 85 6.52 16.41 -10.62
C LYS A 85 5.49 16.85 -9.58
N HIS A 86 4.93 15.91 -8.83
CA HIS A 86 3.96 16.19 -7.78
C HIS A 86 4.60 16.91 -6.58
N SER A 87 5.82 16.55 -6.19
CA SER A 87 6.51 17.26 -5.11
C SER A 87 6.83 18.71 -5.47
N GLU A 88 7.06 19.01 -6.75
CA GLU A 88 7.37 20.36 -7.23
C GLU A 88 6.11 21.21 -7.41
N SER A 89 5.08 20.64 -8.05
CA SER A 89 3.86 21.37 -8.41
C SER A 89 2.80 21.36 -7.30
N MET A 90 2.88 20.41 -6.38
CA MET A 90 1.86 20.08 -5.37
C MET A 90 0.49 19.72 -5.97
N ALA A 91 0.39 19.54 -7.29
CA ALA A 91 -0.87 19.25 -7.96
C ALA A 91 -1.19 17.76 -7.89
N ALA A 92 -2.42 17.42 -7.47
CA ALA A 92 -2.87 16.03 -7.37
C ALA A 92 -2.97 15.32 -8.74
N THR A 93 -2.99 16.08 -9.84
CA THR A 93 -2.97 15.56 -11.21
C THR A 93 -1.59 15.06 -11.65
N ASP A 94 -0.54 15.45 -10.94
CA ASP A 94 0.85 15.09 -11.27
C ASP A 94 1.33 13.83 -10.55
N ILE A 95 0.44 13.16 -9.82
CA ILE A 95 0.69 11.86 -9.19
C ILE A 95 -0.43 10.87 -9.53
N ILE A 96 -0.10 9.59 -9.69
CA ILE A 96 -1.11 8.57 -9.93
C ILE A 96 -1.96 8.42 -8.67
N GLN A 97 -3.28 8.44 -8.81
CA GLN A 97 -4.20 8.14 -7.71
C GLN A 97 -5.02 6.89 -8.05
N PRO A 98 -4.69 5.70 -7.53
CA PRO A 98 -5.36 4.45 -7.93
C PRO A 98 -6.89 4.49 -7.83
N THR A 99 -7.46 5.24 -6.89
CA THR A 99 -8.91 5.42 -6.71
C THR A 99 -9.58 6.32 -7.76
N LYS A 100 -8.80 7.08 -8.53
CA LYS A 100 -9.27 7.97 -9.60
C LYS A 100 -9.05 7.42 -11.00
N LEU A 101 -8.35 6.29 -11.11
CA LEU A 101 -8.12 5.62 -12.38
C LEU A 101 -9.36 4.85 -12.83
N ALA A 102 -9.44 4.57 -14.13
CA ALA A 102 -10.33 3.54 -14.63
C ALA A 102 -10.07 2.21 -13.89
N PRO A 103 -11.10 1.41 -13.54
CA PRO A 103 -10.95 0.22 -12.72
C PRO A 103 -9.87 -0.77 -13.22
N SER A 104 -9.83 -1.04 -14.52
CA SER A 104 -8.81 -1.91 -15.12
C SER A 104 -7.39 -1.36 -14.98
N GLN A 105 -7.22 -0.04 -14.93
CA GLN A 105 -5.92 0.60 -14.75
C GLN A 105 -5.49 0.60 -13.28
N ALA A 106 -6.43 0.84 -12.35
CA ALA A 106 -6.20 0.65 -10.92
C ALA A 106 -5.77 -0.80 -10.61
N ASP A 107 -6.46 -1.78 -11.21
CA ASP A 107 -6.14 -3.19 -11.05
C ASP A 107 -4.73 -3.53 -11.55
N LYS A 108 -4.28 -2.96 -12.69
CA LYS A 108 -2.93 -3.20 -13.21
C LYS A 108 -1.85 -2.79 -12.21
N THR A 109 -2.03 -1.70 -11.48
CA THR A 109 -1.09 -1.27 -10.43
C THR A 109 -0.93 -2.36 -9.39
N CYS A 110 -2.03 -2.93 -8.89
CA CYS A 110 -2.00 -4.00 -7.89
C CYS A 110 -1.48 -5.33 -8.47
N LEU A 111 -1.94 -5.68 -9.67
CA LEU A 111 -1.61 -6.92 -10.35
C LEU A 111 -0.16 -6.98 -10.85
N SER A 112 0.56 -5.86 -10.91
CA SER A 112 2.01 -5.84 -11.14
C SER A 112 2.76 -6.80 -10.19
N CYS A 113 2.26 -6.93 -8.95
CA CYS A 113 2.82 -7.82 -7.92
C CYS A 113 1.87 -8.95 -7.51
N HIS A 114 0.55 -8.70 -7.51
CA HIS A 114 -0.44 -9.63 -6.96
C HIS A 114 -1.03 -10.63 -7.96
N ARG A 115 -0.74 -10.51 -9.27
CA ARG A 115 -1.40 -11.30 -10.34
C ARG A 115 -1.34 -12.82 -10.15
N ASN A 116 -0.19 -13.34 -9.74
CA ASN A 116 0.04 -14.79 -9.64
C ASN A 116 -0.14 -15.33 -8.21
N GLN A 117 -0.78 -14.57 -7.32
CA GLN A 117 -1.07 -15.06 -5.98
C GLN A 117 -2.28 -15.98 -6.01
N ARG A 118 -2.26 -17.03 -5.17
CA ARG A 118 -3.32 -18.05 -5.10
C ARG A 118 -4.73 -17.46 -5.01
N THR A 119 -4.91 -16.38 -4.25
CA THR A 119 -6.23 -15.74 -4.09
C THR A 119 -6.63 -14.83 -5.24
N HIS A 120 -5.73 -14.44 -6.13
CA HIS A 120 -5.98 -13.45 -7.21
C HIS A 120 -5.83 -14.03 -8.62
N ALA A 121 -5.48 -15.32 -8.76
CA ALA A 121 -5.27 -15.95 -10.07
C ALA A 121 -6.51 -15.85 -10.99
N GLY A 122 -7.72 -15.89 -10.43
CA GLY A 122 -8.97 -15.74 -11.18
C GLY A 122 -9.42 -14.29 -11.40
N ARG A 123 -8.61 -13.29 -11.02
CA ARG A 123 -9.04 -11.88 -10.95
C ARG A 123 -9.50 -11.32 -12.27
N ILE A 124 -8.79 -11.67 -13.34
CA ILE A 124 -9.01 -11.12 -14.68
C ILE A 124 -10.35 -11.60 -15.25
N ASP A 125 -10.74 -12.85 -14.95
CA ASP A 125 -11.97 -13.47 -15.46
C ASP A 125 -13.15 -13.37 -14.48
N SER A 126 -12.91 -12.81 -13.28
CA SER A 126 -13.92 -12.74 -12.24
C SER A 126 -15.11 -11.86 -12.63
N GLY A 127 -16.28 -12.15 -12.06
CA GLY A 127 -17.46 -11.31 -12.23
C GLY A 127 -17.20 -9.85 -11.84
N HIS A 128 -16.43 -9.60 -10.79
CA HIS A 128 -16.05 -8.25 -10.38
C HIS A 128 -15.16 -7.53 -11.40
N ALA A 129 -14.26 -8.23 -12.12
CA ALA A 129 -13.47 -7.61 -13.19
C ALA A 129 -14.36 -7.24 -14.37
N ARG A 130 -15.23 -8.17 -14.79
CA ARG A 130 -16.17 -7.95 -15.89
C ARG A 130 -17.18 -6.83 -15.59
N SER A 131 -17.51 -6.62 -14.32
CA SER A 131 -18.36 -5.51 -13.85
C SER A 131 -17.59 -4.24 -13.51
N ALA A 132 -16.30 -4.12 -13.91
CA ALA A 132 -15.47 -2.94 -13.68
C ALA A 132 -15.38 -2.50 -12.21
N ILE A 133 -15.41 -3.43 -11.26
CA ILE A 133 -15.15 -3.15 -9.85
C ILE A 133 -13.64 -3.22 -9.62
N ALA A 134 -13.03 -2.15 -9.12
CA ALA A 134 -11.59 -2.07 -8.91
C ALA A 134 -11.15 -2.70 -7.57
N CYS A 135 -9.87 -3.07 -7.44
CA CYS A 135 -9.29 -3.48 -6.15
C CYS A 135 -9.57 -2.46 -5.03
N THR A 136 -9.50 -1.17 -5.34
CA THR A 136 -9.68 -0.05 -4.40
C THR A 136 -11.12 0.16 -3.94
N SER A 137 -12.11 -0.47 -4.61
CA SER A 137 -13.51 -0.42 -4.18
C SER A 137 -13.71 -1.17 -2.86
N CYS A 138 -12.94 -2.25 -2.65
CA CYS A 138 -12.99 -3.05 -1.42
C CYS A 138 -11.77 -2.76 -0.52
N HIS A 139 -10.56 -2.75 -1.08
CA HIS A 139 -9.32 -2.60 -0.31
C HIS A 139 -8.90 -1.14 -0.15
N SER A 140 -8.22 -0.84 0.96
CA SER A 140 -7.62 0.46 1.24
C SER A 140 -6.22 0.27 1.80
N VAL A 141 -5.27 1.04 1.27
CA VAL A 141 -3.86 1.01 1.69
C VAL A 141 -3.49 2.20 2.58
N HIS A 142 -4.20 3.33 2.45
CA HIS A 142 -3.96 4.55 3.25
C HIS A 142 -4.77 4.60 4.54
N LYS A 143 -5.87 3.85 4.62
CA LYS A 143 -6.71 3.75 5.83
C LYS A 143 -6.80 2.29 6.23
N PRO A 144 -6.60 1.95 7.52
CA PRO A 144 -6.90 0.62 8.01
C PRO A 144 -8.39 0.37 7.79
N LYS A 145 -8.72 -0.52 6.85
CA LYS A 145 -10.08 -1.05 6.71
C LYS A 145 -10.14 -2.38 7.43
N GLU A 146 -11.23 -2.61 8.12
CA GLU A 146 -11.62 -3.89 8.74
C GLU A 146 -11.78 -5.04 7.71
N LEU A 147 -11.52 -4.82 6.42
CA LEU A 147 -11.61 -5.84 5.36
C LEU A 147 -10.29 -6.55 5.08
N ALA A 148 -9.26 -6.29 5.90
CA ALA A 148 -8.04 -7.08 5.87
C ALA A 148 -8.33 -8.57 6.18
N ARG A 149 -7.34 -9.44 5.98
CA ARG A 149 -7.37 -10.89 6.22
C ARG A 149 -7.96 -11.35 7.57
N ASN A 150 -8.14 -10.44 8.52
CA ASN A 150 -8.68 -10.64 9.86
C ASN A 150 -9.96 -9.82 10.11
N GLY A 151 -10.68 -9.47 9.05
CA GLY A 151 -11.89 -8.69 9.15
C GLY A 151 -12.97 -9.40 9.93
N ARG A 152 -13.73 -8.65 10.72
CA ARG A 152 -14.91 -9.20 11.37
C ARG A 152 -15.90 -9.62 10.28
N ASN A 153 -16.43 -10.83 10.39
CA ASN A 153 -17.41 -11.39 9.46
C ASN A 153 -18.53 -10.40 9.13
N ALA A 154 -19.02 -9.65 10.13
CA ALA A 154 -20.01 -8.59 9.94
C ALA A 154 -19.57 -7.52 8.93
N ALA A 155 -18.35 -7.00 9.04
CA ALA A 155 -17.83 -5.97 8.13
C ALA A 155 -17.61 -6.52 6.72
N ILE A 156 -17.19 -7.78 6.60
CA ILE A 156 -17.06 -8.48 5.32
C ILE A 156 -18.43 -8.61 4.65
N ASN A 157 -19.43 -9.10 5.40
CA ASN A 157 -20.79 -9.28 4.91
C ASN A 157 -21.40 -7.94 4.49
N GLU A 158 -21.24 -6.89 5.32
CA GLU A 158 -21.69 -5.53 5.00
C GLU A 158 -21.12 -5.03 3.67
N GLN A 159 -19.80 -5.18 3.46
CA GLN A 159 -19.15 -4.79 2.19
C GLN A 159 -19.76 -5.53 0.99
N CYS A 160 -19.99 -6.84 1.09
CA CYS A 160 -20.60 -7.62 0.02
C CYS A 160 -22.05 -7.20 -0.25
N THR A 161 -22.84 -6.99 0.81
CA THR A 161 -24.27 -6.65 0.71
C THR A 161 -24.53 -5.21 0.32
N SER A 162 -23.52 -4.35 0.30
CA SER A 162 -23.62 -2.99 -0.27
C SER A 162 -23.99 -2.99 -1.76
N CYS A 163 -23.68 -4.06 -2.49
CA CYS A 163 -24.09 -4.26 -3.88
C CYS A 163 -24.97 -5.52 -4.06
N HIS A 164 -24.71 -6.59 -3.32
CA HIS A 164 -25.45 -7.85 -3.43
C HIS A 164 -26.71 -7.90 -2.52
N VAL A 165 -27.56 -6.88 -2.62
CA VAL A 165 -28.75 -6.72 -1.77
C VAL A 165 -29.78 -7.85 -1.95
N ASN A 166 -29.92 -8.37 -3.17
CA ASN A 166 -30.83 -9.50 -3.44
C ASN A 166 -30.32 -10.80 -2.82
N THR A 167 -28.99 -10.94 -2.72
CA THR A 167 -28.37 -12.07 -2.03
C THR A 167 -28.63 -12.00 -0.52
N LEU A 168 -28.56 -10.80 0.07
CA LEU A 168 -28.87 -10.58 1.49
C LEU A 168 -30.29 -11.05 1.86
N ALA A 169 -31.28 -10.79 1.01
CA ALA A 169 -32.66 -11.21 1.25
C ALA A 169 -32.78 -12.75 1.39
N SER A 170 -31.94 -13.53 0.70
CA SER A 170 -31.95 -14.99 0.83
C SER A 170 -31.44 -15.47 2.19
N PHE A 171 -30.57 -14.69 2.85
CA PHE A 171 -30.03 -14.99 4.17
C PHE A 171 -30.92 -14.50 5.33
N GLN A 172 -32.06 -13.88 5.03
CA GLN A 172 -33.09 -13.52 6.02
C GLN A 172 -34.15 -14.63 6.17
N LYS A 173 -34.04 -15.72 5.40
CA LYS A 173 -34.95 -16.87 5.50
C LYS A 173 -34.72 -17.67 6.78
N PRO A 174 -35.72 -18.43 7.28
CA PRO A 174 -35.59 -19.22 8.51
C PRO A 174 -34.46 -20.25 8.50
N HIS A 175 -34.11 -20.78 7.33
CA HIS A 175 -33.03 -21.72 7.14
C HIS A 175 -31.98 -21.11 6.21
N ALA A 176 -30.95 -20.50 6.81
CA ALA A 176 -29.87 -19.86 6.12
C ALA A 176 -28.55 -20.02 6.90
N HIS A 177 -27.43 -19.95 6.19
CA HIS A 177 -26.11 -19.89 6.84
C HIS A 177 -26.00 -18.62 7.70
N PRO A 178 -25.21 -18.67 8.80
CA PRO A 178 -25.07 -17.58 9.77
C PRO A 178 -24.22 -16.42 9.23
N LEU A 179 -24.75 -15.69 8.24
CA LEU A 179 -24.13 -14.56 7.52
C LEU A 179 -24.84 -13.22 7.78
N SER A 180 -25.90 -13.20 8.60
CA SER A 180 -26.81 -12.07 8.67
C SER A 180 -26.14 -10.82 9.27
N THR A 181 -26.19 -9.73 8.50
CA THR A 181 -25.71 -8.39 8.89
C THR A 181 -26.62 -7.70 9.91
N MET A 182 -27.77 -8.30 10.27
CA MET A 182 -28.72 -7.72 11.21
C MET A 182 -28.23 -7.85 12.66
N PRO A 183 -28.06 -6.73 13.39
CA PRO A 183 -27.64 -6.72 14.80
C PRO A 183 -28.57 -7.54 15.73
N SER A 184 -29.84 -7.68 15.35
CA SER A 184 -30.90 -8.29 16.16
C SER A 184 -31.14 -9.79 15.89
N ALA A 185 -30.53 -10.38 14.86
CA ALA A 185 -30.72 -11.79 14.48
C ALA A 185 -29.45 -12.64 14.62
N GLY A 186 -28.39 -12.06 15.20
CA GLY A 186 -27.35 -12.78 15.94
C GLY A 186 -26.85 -14.10 15.35
N ASN A 187 -26.06 -14.03 14.28
CA ASN A 187 -24.74 -14.67 14.24
C ASN A 187 -24.02 -14.30 12.93
N ASN A 188 -23.01 -13.43 13.03
CA ASN A 188 -21.99 -13.31 11.97
C ASN A 188 -20.93 -14.41 12.17
N ALA A 189 -21.37 -15.64 12.42
CA ALA A 189 -20.46 -16.76 12.68
C ALA A 189 -19.69 -17.16 11.42
N MET A 190 -20.26 -16.86 10.25
CA MET A 190 -19.63 -17.02 8.95
C MET A 190 -19.60 -15.70 8.17
N SER A 191 -18.78 -15.66 7.13
CA SER A 191 -18.75 -14.61 6.12
C SER A 191 -18.98 -15.15 4.72
N CYS A 192 -19.36 -14.28 3.78
CA CYS A 192 -19.44 -14.62 2.36
C CYS A 192 -18.10 -15.20 1.83
N LEU A 193 -16.98 -14.81 2.44
CA LEU A 193 -15.65 -15.27 2.06
C LEU A 193 -15.36 -16.69 2.51
N ASP A 194 -16.15 -17.30 3.39
CA ASP A 194 -15.90 -18.69 3.81
C ASP A 194 -16.10 -19.65 2.63
N CYS A 195 -17.11 -19.41 1.80
CA CYS A 195 -17.36 -20.17 0.58
C CYS A 195 -16.85 -19.47 -0.70
N HIS A 196 -16.83 -18.13 -0.81
CA HIS A 196 -16.52 -17.44 -2.06
C HIS A 196 -15.15 -16.76 -2.11
N ASN A 197 -14.51 -16.77 -3.29
CA ASN A 197 -13.38 -15.91 -3.61
C ASN A 197 -13.84 -14.71 -4.45
N PRO A 198 -13.89 -13.47 -3.91
CA PRO A 198 -14.35 -12.30 -4.66
C PRO A 198 -13.39 -11.91 -5.79
N HIS A 199 -12.16 -12.40 -5.75
CA HIS A 199 -11.19 -12.23 -6.81
C HIS A 199 -11.32 -13.30 -7.90
N GLY A 200 -12.31 -14.20 -7.84
CA GLY A 200 -12.50 -15.26 -8.83
C GLY A 200 -11.77 -16.56 -8.50
N SER A 201 -12.39 -17.67 -8.89
CA SER A 201 -11.85 -19.03 -8.76
C SER A 201 -12.39 -19.90 -9.89
N ALA A 202 -11.77 -21.07 -10.09
CA ALA A 202 -12.17 -22.00 -11.16
C ALA A 202 -13.58 -22.58 -10.99
N PRO A 203 -14.07 -22.91 -9.78
CA PRO A 203 -15.44 -23.37 -9.59
C PRO A 203 -16.47 -22.32 -10.00
N LYS A 204 -17.66 -22.79 -10.42
CA LYS A 204 -18.80 -21.92 -10.73
C LYS A 204 -19.11 -21.00 -9.53
N ALA A 205 -19.65 -19.82 -9.84
CA ALA A 205 -20.00 -18.79 -8.86
C ALA A 205 -18.84 -18.36 -7.93
N ASN A 206 -17.60 -18.49 -8.39
CA ASN A 206 -16.39 -18.15 -7.63
C ASN A 206 -16.30 -18.87 -6.28
N LEU A 207 -16.77 -20.11 -6.18
CA LEU A 207 -16.61 -20.90 -4.95
C LEU A 207 -15.14 -21.25 -4.71
N LYS A 208 -14.72 -21.24 -3.46
CA LYS A 208 -13.45 -21.79 -3.02
C LYS A 208 -13.52 -23.31 -3.08
N PHE A 209 -12.38 -23.94 -3.31
CA PHE A 209 -12.24 -25.36 -3.13
C PHE A 209 -12.17 -25.69 -1.63
N ALA A 210 -12.94 -26.69 -1.20
CA ALA A 210 -12.76 -27.45 0.03
C ALA A 210 -11.50 -28.33 -0.06
N SER A 211 -11.22 -29.09 1.01
CA SER A 211 -10.27 -30.20 0.95
C SER A 211 -10.57 -31.14 -0.22
N ALA A 212 -9.52 -31.76 -0.79
CA ALA A 212 -9.62 -32.72 -1.91
C ALA A 212 -10.22 -32.18 -3.22
N ASN A 213 -10.12 -30.86 -3.49
CA ASN A 213 -10.62 -30.20 -4.72
C ASN A 213 -12.14 -30.25 -4.91
N GLU A 214 -12.90 -30.52 -3.85
CA GLU A 214 -14.36 -30.43 -3.88
C GLU A 214 -14.83 -28.97 -3.72
N PRO A 215 -16.03 -28.59 -4.17
CA PRO A 215 -16.60 -27.28 -3.84
C PRO A 215 -16.73 -27.13 -2.30
N GLY A 216 -16.33 -25.97 -1.76
CA GLY A 216 -16.26 -25.70 -0.31
C GLY A 216 -17.52 -25.94 0.51
N CYS A 217 -18.67 -26.01 -0.14
CA CYS A 217 -19.99 -25.99 0.48
C CYS A 217 -20.94 -26.81 -0.44
N LEU A 218 -21.11 -28.10 -0.15
CA LEU A 218 -22.15 -29.00 -0.69
C LEU A 218 -23.12 -29.37 0.43
#